data_AF-A0A3A3YXH4-F1
#
_entry.id   AF-A0A3A3YXH4-F1
#
_cell.length_a   1.000
_cell.length_b   1.000
_cell.length_c   1.000
_cell.angle_alpha   90.00
_cell.angle_beta   90.00
_cell.angle_gamma   90.00
#
_symmetry.space_group_name_H-M   'P 1'
#
loop_
_entity.id
_entity.type
_entity.pdbx_description
1 polymer ?
#
loop_
_entity_poly.entity_id
_entity_poly.type
_entity_poly.pdbx_seq_one_letter_code
_entity_poly.pdbx_strand_id
1 'polypeptide(L)'
;MTTTDTVGVPTGIPPQASGLLHGAGTSAPTAVPDEEVEARVAAATPLAGPTALPPQVAAVEDQAVTATWRNGVTIDALWSIDETRNAWARIPGVGWRKVYNGRDGAFLALCTLAAQARQTGRTVNLREDADGMIHEIYLW
;
A
#
# COMPACT_ATOMS: atom_id res chain seq x y z
N MET A 1 16.81 -37.98 -39.99
CA MET A 1 16.10 -38.65 -38.88
C MET A 1 15.56 -37.55 -37.98
N THR A 2 14.29 -37.21 -38.17
CA THR A 2 13.57 -36.14 -37.46
C THR A 2 12.79 -36.76 -36.31
N THR A 3 13.17 -36.46 -35.07
CA THR A 3 12.39 -36.84 -33.89
C THR A 3 11.78 -35.57 -33.31
N THR A 4 10.53 -35.33 -33.65
CA THR A 4 9.63 -34.34 -33.03
C THR A 4 9.30 -34.86 -31.64
N ASP A 5 9.91 -34.28 -30.60
CA ASP A 5 9.54 -34.57 -29.22
C ASP A 5 8.45 -33.57 -28.80
N THR A 6 7.29 -34.11 -28.44
CA THR A 6 6.05 -33.37 -28.29
C THR A 6 5.93 -32.99 -26.82
N VAL A 7 6.26 -31.74 -26.48
CA VAL A 7 6.12 -31.23 -25.12
C VAL A 7 4.63 -31.18 -24.77
N GLY A 8 4.18 -32.13 -23.96
CA GLY A 8 2.84 -32.16 -23.39
C GLY A 8 2.62 -30.95 -22.48
N VAL A 9 1.83 -29.98 -22.95
CA VAL A 9 1.41 -28.84 -22.14
C VAL A 9 0.36 -29.33 -21.13
N PRO A 10 0.50 -29.05 -19.82
CA PRO A 10 -0.52 -29.42 -18.85
C PRO A 10 -1.72 -28.47 -18.97
N THR A 11 -2.77 -28.91 -19.69
CA THR A 11 -4.04 -28.18 -19.82
C THR A 11 -4.97 -28.52 -18.64
N GLY A 12 -4.59 -28.05 -17.45
CA GLY A 12 -5.46 -28.12 -16.27
C GLY A 12 -6.56 -27.07 -16.34
N ILE A 13 -7.65 -27.37 -17.05
CA ILE A 13 -8.88 -26.55 -17.00
C ILE A 13 -9.47 -26.74 -15.59
N PRO A 14 -9.72 -25.66 -14.82
CA PRO A 14 -10.39 -25.79 -13.52
C PRO A 14 -11.80 -26.34 -13.73
N PRO A 15 -12.27 -27.28 -12.89
CA PRO A 15 -13.61 -27.84 -13.04
C PRO A 15 -14.64 -26.72 -12.96
N GLN A 16 -15.39 -26.53 -14.05
CA GLN A 16 -16.55 -25.64 -14.05
C GLN A 16 -17.58 -26.24 -13.10
N ALA A 17 -17.91 -25.51 -12.04
CA ALA A 17 -19.06 -25.82 -11.21
C ALA A 17 -20.32 -25.71 -12.07
N SER A 18 -20.81 -26.85 -12.57
CA SER A 18 -22.15 -26.96 -13.14
C SER A 18 -23.15 -26.72 -12.01
N GLY A 19 -23.75 -25.53 -12.01
CA GLY A 19 -24.68 -25.10 -10.97
C GLY A 19 -26.00 -25.84 -11.00
N LEU A 20 -26.77 -25.68 -9.91
CA LEU A 20 -28.22 -25.68 -9.93
C LEU A 20 -28.77 -24.99 -8.66
N LEU A 21 -29.73 -24.11 -8.93
CA LEU A 21 -30.75 -23.54 -8.04
C LEU A 21 -30.35 -22.34 -7.16
N HIS A 22 -30.64 -21.14 -7.71
CA HIS A 22 -30.95 -19.96 -6.93
C HIS A 22 -32.15 -20.25 -6.02
N GLY A 23 -31.88 -20.68 -4.79
CA GLY A 23 -32.83 -20.52 -3.70
C GLY A 23 -32.89 -19.05 -3.33
N ALA A 24 -34.01 -18.40 -3.64
CA ALA A 24 -34.33 -17.06 -3.15
C ALA A 24 -34.42 -17.08 -1.62
N GLY A 25 -33.31 -16.86 -0.93
CA GLY A 25 -33.28 -16.52 0.48
C GLY A 25 -33.65 -15.04 0.65
N THR A 26 -34.92 -14.69 0.46
CA THR A 26 -35.41 -13.34 0.81
C THR A 26 -35.66 -13.29 2.31
N SER A 27 -34.59 -13.11 3.09
CA SER A 27 -34.74 -12.45 4.39
C SER A 27 -34.93 -10.96 4.11
N ALA A 28 -36.11 -10.58 3.61
CA ALA A 28 -36.47 -9.18 3.55
C ALA A 28 -36.64 -8.69 5.00
N PRO A 29 -35.89 -7.68 5.47
CA PRO A 29 -36.17 -7.07 6.76
C PRO A 29 -37.61 -6.58 6.76
N THR A 30 -38.39 -6.90 7.79
CA THR A 30 -39.70 -6.27 7.98
C THR A 30 -39.47 -4.76 8.10
N ALA A 31 -40.00 -3.99 7.14
CA ALA A 31 -39.98 -2.54 7.21
C ALA A 31 -40.85 -2.11 8.39
N VAL A 32 -40.22 -1.48 9.38
CA VAL A 32 -40.94 -0.81 10.48
C VAL A 32 -41.61 0.41 9.84
N PRO A 33 -42.94 0.59 9.99
CA PRO A 33 -43.62 1.76 9.42
C PRO A 33 -43.07 3.04 10.08
N ASP A 34 -42.98 4.12 9.29
CA ASP A 34 -42.40 5.40 9.72
C ASP A 34 -43.03 5.95 11.00
N GLU A 35 -44.32 5.67 11.22
CA GLU A 35 -45.07 6.07 12.41
C GLU A 35 -44.58 5.38 13.70
N GLU A 36 -44.11 4.13 13.61
CA GLU A 36 -43.51 3.42 14.75
C GLU A 36 -42.07 3.93 15.01
N VAL A 37 -41.35 4.33 13.96
CA VAL A 37 -40.04 4.98 14.08
C VAL A 37 -40.19 6.34 14.77
N GLU A 38 -41.17 7.15 14.35
CA GLU A 38 -41.46 8.45 14.96
C GLU A 38 -41.90 8.32 16.42
N ALA A 39 -42.72 7.31 16.75
CA ALA A 39 -43.11 7.04 18.14
C ALA A 39 -41.91 6.67 19.03
N ARG A 40 -40.94 5.91 18.52
CA ARG A 40 -39.72 5.53 19.27
C ARG A 40 -38.75 6.70 19.44
N VAL A 41 -38.66 7.59 18.44
CA VAL A 41 -37.87 8.83 18.52
C VAL A 41 -38.53 9.83 19.48
N ALA A 42 -39.86 9.96 19.46
CA ALA A 42 -40.60 10.82 20.37
C ALA A 42 -40.56 10.32 21.84
N ALA A 43 -40.48 9.00 22.04
CA ALA A 43 -40.31 8.41 23.37
C ALA A 43 -38.86 8.43 23.89
N ALA A 44 -37.89 8.81 23.07
CA ALA A 44 -36.50 8.92 23.48
C ALA A 44 -36.30 10.16 24.38
N THR A 45 -36.28 9.94 25.69
CA THR A 45 -35.85 10.97 26.64
C THR A 45 -34.36 11.27 26.39
N PRO A 46 -33.91 12.53 26.29
CA PRO A 46 -32.50 12.82 26.15
C PRO A 46 -31.75 12.28 27.38
N LEU A 47 -30.92 11.27 27.16
CA LEU A 47 -30.03 10.75 28.18
C LEU A 47 -29.08 11.89 28.56
N ALA A 48 -29.01 12.25 29.84
CA ALA A 48 -28.01 13.15 30.36
C ALA A 48 -26.62 12.48 30.22
N GLY A 49 -26.04 12.59 29.03
CA GLY A 49 -24.69 12.12 28.74
C GLY A 49 -23.67 12.99 29.49
N PRO A 50 -22.47 12.45 29.80
CA PRO A 50 -21.41 13.21 30.44
C PRO A 50 -20.94 14.34 29.50
N THR A 51 -21.27 15.60 29.84
CA THR A 51 -20.89 16.82 29.09
C THR A 51 -19.43 17.25 29.34
N ALA A 52 -18.58 16.38 29.89
CA ALA A 52 -17.20 16.73 30.12
C ALA A 52 -16.45 16.74 28.78
N LEU A 53 -16.20 17.93 28.22
CA LEU A 53 -15.22 18.08 27.15
C LEU A 53 -13.89 17.47 27.61
N PRO A 54 -13.23 16.64 26.78
CA PRO A 54 -11.90 16.15 27.11
C PRO A 54 -10.97 17.35 27.32
N PRO A 55 -10.04 17.29 28.30
CA PRO A 55 -9.10 18.37 28.52
C PRO A 55 -8.40 18.71 27.21
N GLN A 56 -8.49 19.97 26.80
CA GLN A 56 -7.80 20.48 25.63
C GLN A 56 -6.31 20.47 25.94
N VAL A 57 -5.64 19.37 25.60
CA VAL A 57 -4.19 19.36 25.48
C VAL A 57 -3.89 20.39 24.40
N ALA A 58 -3.14 21.44 24.75
CA ALA A 58 -2.62 22.38 23.76
C ALA A 58 -2.03 21.54 22.62
N ALA A 59 -2.48 21.79 21.38
CA ALA A 59 -1.89 21.16 20.21
C ALA A 59 -0.42 21.57 20.21
N VAL A 60 0.44 20.70 20.72
CA VAL A 60 1.84 20.72 20.35
C VAL A 60 1.78 20.47 18.86
N GLU A 61 2.13 21.49 18.07
CA GLU A 61 2.46 21.27 16.66
C GLU A 61 3.66 20.32 16.67
N ASP A 62 3.35 19.03 16.74
CA ASP A 62 4.26 17.99 16.30
C ASP A 62 4.52 18.36 14.85
N GLN A 63 5.70 18.90 14.58
CA GLN A 63 6.24 19.03 13.25
C GLN A 63 6.43 17.60 12.74
N ALA A 64 5.32 16.96 12.37
CA ALA A 64 5.29 15.63 11.81
C ALA A 64 6.12 15.70 10.56
N VAL A 65 7.34 15.16 10.64
CA VAL A 65 8.28 15.17 9.53
C VAL A 65 7.65 14.32 8.44
N THR A 66 7.05 14.99 7.47
CA THR A 66 6.18 14.37 6.48
C THR A 66 7.03 13.63 5.47
N ALA A 67 6.70 12.37 5.24
CA ALA A 67 7.32 11.59 4.18
C ALA A 67 7.18 12.33 2.82
N THR A 68 8.29 12.48 2.11
CA THR A 68 8.35 13.21 0.84
C THR A 68 8.27 12.24 -0.33
N TRP A 69 7.19 12.34 -1.11
CA TRP A 69 7.05 11.60 -2.37
C TRP A 69 7.69 12.36 -3.53
N ARG A 70 8.45 11.63 -4.36
CA ARG A 70 8.95 12.12 -5.65
C ARG A 70 8.45 11.19 -6.74
N ASN A 71 7.70 11.76 -7.66
CA ASN A 71 7.03 11.00 -8.72
C ASN A 71 7.72 11.21 -10.07
N GLY A 72 7.76 10.15 -10.88
CA GLY A 72 8.28 10.20 -12.24
C GLY A 72 9.78 10.53 -12.34
N VAL A 73 10.56 10.25 -11.29
CA VAL A 73 12.00 10.53 -11.27
C VAL A 73 12.79 9.34 -11.81
N THR A 74 13.96 9.58 -12.38
CA THR A 74 14.87 8.51 -12.81
C THR A 74 15.95 8.25 -11.75
N ILE A 75 16.47 7.02 -11.76
CA ILE A 75 17.68 6.67 -11.00
C ILE A 75 18.78 6.42 -12.03
N ASP A 76 19.83 7.22 -12.02
CA ASP A 76 20.85 7.18 -13.06
C ASP A 76 22.19 6.57 -12.62
N ALA A 77 22.48 6.62 -11.32
CA ALA A 77 23.64 5.98 -10.73
C ALA A 77 23.30 5.29 -9.39
N LEU A 78 24.05 4.24 -9.12
CA LEU A 78 24.06 3.53 -7.84
C LEU A 78 25.47 3.53 -7.27
N TRP A 79 25.59 3.58 -5.95
CA TRP A 79 26.87 3.53 -5.25
C TRP A 79 26.74 2.70 -3.96
N SER A 80 27.80 2.00 -3.60
CA SER A 80 27.90 1.24 -2.35
C SER A 80 29.35 1.16 -1.90
N ILE A 81 29.56 0.84 -0.62
CA ILE A 81 30.87 0.58 -0.01
C ILE A 81 30.83 -0.72 0.80
N ASP A 82 32.01 -1.17 1.24
CA ASP A 82 32.18 -2.36 2.09
C ASP A 82 31.71 -2.10 3.52
N GLU A 83 30.42 -1.86 3.68
CA GLU A 83 29.73 -1.69 4.95
C GLU A 83 28.34 -2.36 4.89
N THR A 84 27.86 -2.78 6.06
CA THR A 84 26.55 -3.41 6.17
C THR A 84 25.44 -2.45 5.72
N ARG A 85 24.74 -2.83 4.65
CA ARG A 85 23.56 -2.12 4.13
C ARG A 85 23.85 -0.65 3.83
N ASN A 86 24.96 -0.41 3.13
CA ASN A 86 25.35 0.92 2.68
C ASN A 86 25.28 1.01 1.15
N ALA A 87 24.08 1.32 0.65
CA ALA A 87 23.82 1.58 -0.76
C ALA A 87 23.08 2.90 -0.95
N TRP A 88 23.36 3.55 -2.07
CA TRP A 88 22.84 4.87 -2.43
C TRP A 88 22.38 4.88 -3.88
N ALA A 89 21.31 5.63 -4.13
CA ALA A 89 20.80 5.93 -5.45
C ALA A 89 20.96 7.42 -5.74
N ARG A 90 21.40 7.76 -6.95
CA ARG A 90 21.41 9.14 -7.43
C ARG A 90 20.13 9.42 -8.19
N ILE A 91 19.47 10.49 -7.78
CA ILE A 91 18.27 11.02 -8.43
C ILE A 91 18.66 12.36 -9.06
N PRO A 92 18.56 12.52 -10.39
CA PRO A 92 18.88 13.78 -11.06
C PRO A 92 18.11 14.96 -10.46
N GLY A 93 18.82 16.06 -10.18
CA GLY A 93 18.24 17.26 -9.56
C GLY A 93 18.04 17.19 -8.04
N VAL A 94 18.15 16.01 -7.42
CA VAL A 94 18.02 15.83 -5.95
C VAL A 94 19.36 15.46 -5.32
N GLY A 95 20.18 14.68 -6.02
CA GLY A 95 21.46 14.18 -5.53
C GLY A 95 21.38 12.75 -5.02
N TRP A 96 22.28 12.41 -4.10
CA TRP A 96 22.38 11.07 -3.54
C TRP A 96 21.38 10.87 -2.39
N ARG A 97 20.72 9.72 -2.41
CA ARG A 97 19.82 9.27 -1.34
C ARG A 97 20.17 7.85 -0.94
N LYS A 98 20.27 7.62 0.37
CA LYS A 98 20.60 6.31 0.91
C LYS A 98 19.38 5.41 0.81
N VAL A 99 19.58 4.15 0.51
CA VAL A 99 18.53 3.13 0.59
C VAL A 99 18.29 2.79 2.06
N TYR A 100 17.02 2.69 2.48
CA TYR A 100 16.66 2.33 3.84
C TYR A 100 17.36 1.03 4.27
N ASN A 101 18.05 1.07 5.41
CA ASN A 101 18.96 0.04 5.86
C ASN A 101 18.54 -0.65 7.16
N GLY A 102 17.29 -0.49 7.60
CA GLY A 102 16.81 -1.04 8.87
C GLY A 102 16.45 -2.53 8.85
N ARG A 103 16.16 -3.11 7.68
CA ARG A 103 15.79 -4.54 7.53
C ARG A 103 16.39 -5.13 6.25
N ASP A 104 16.94 -6.33 6.33
CA ASP A 104 17.67 -6.96 5.21
C ASP A 104 16.79 -7.21 3.99
N GLY A 105 15.57 -7.71 4.20
CA GLY A 105 14.62 -7.96 3.11
C GLY A 105 14.18 -6.66 2.41
N ALA A 106 13.93 -5.60 3.18
CA ALA A 106 13.57 -4.29 2.63
C ALA A 106 14.74 -3.68 1.86
N PHE A 107 15.96 -3.73 2.43
CA PHE A 107 17.17 -3.24 1.78
C PHE A 107 17.42 -3.95 0.44
N LEU A 108 17.39 -5.28 0.43
CA LEU A 108 17.58 -6.06 -0.80
C LEU A 108 16.51 -5.75 -1.86
N ALA A 109 15.24 -5.66 -1.45
CA ALA A 109 14.14 -5.32 -2.37
C ALA A 109 14.35 -3.93 -3.00
N LEU A 110 14.67 -2.92 -2.19
CA LEU A 110 14.90 -1.56 -2.67
C LEU A 110 16.14 -1.46 -3.56
N CYS A 111 17.24 -2.14 -3.22
CA CYS A 111 18.42 -2.23 -4.08
C CYS A 111 18.07 -2.87 -5.44
N THR A 112 17.26 -3.93 -5.44
CA THR A 112 16.83 -4.61 -6.66
C THR A 112 15.99 -3.71 -7.55
N LEU A 113 15.01 -3.00 -6.97
CA LEU A 113 14.16 -2.06 -7.69
C LEU A 113 14.97 -0.87 -8.23
N ALA A 114 15.88 -0.31 -7.44
CA ALA A 114 16.76 0.77 -7.87
C ALA A 114 17.70 0.34 -9.01
N ALA A 115 18.24 -0.89 -8.94
CA ALA A 115 19.05 -1.47 -10.00
C ALA A 115 18.25 -1.68 -11.29
N GLN A 116 17.04 -2.21 -11.20
CA GLN A 116 16.18 -2.41 -12.36
C GLN A 116 15.76 -1.08 -13.00
N ALA A 117 15.38 -0.08 -12.20
CA ALA A 117 15.06 1.25 -12.69
C ALA A 117 16.25 1.87 -13.46
N ARG A 118 17.45 1.81 -12.87
CA ARG A 118 18.67 2.32 -13.48
C ARG A 118 19.08 1.56 -14.74
N GLN A 119 18.93 0.23 -14.75
CA GLN A 119 19.26 -0.60 -15.92
C GLN A 119 18.33 -0.33 -17.10
N THR A 120 17.04 -0.10 -16.82
CA THR A 120 16.00 0.08 -17.86
C THR A 120 15.77 1.54 -18.24
N GLY A 121 16.34 2.49 -17.49
CA GLY A 121 16.09 3.92 -17.67
C GLY A 121 14.64 4.34 -17.39
N ARG A 122 13.86 3.48 -16.72
CA ARG A 122 12.47 3.75 -16.39
C ARG A 122 12.37 4.73 -15.23
N THR A 123 11.32 5.53 -15.25
CA THR A 123 10.96 6.40 -14.14
C THR A 123 10.33 5.60 -13.00
N VAL A 124 10.49 6.10 -11.79
CA VAL A 124 9.95 5.52 -10.55
C VAL A 124 9.24 6.59 -9.74
N ASN A 125 8.34 6.14 -8.87
CA ASN A 125 7.85 6.93 -7.76
C ASN A 125 8.55 6.45 -6.49
N LEU A 126 9.15 7.37 -5.73
CA LEU A 126 9.88 7.03 -4.51
C LEU A 126 9.40 7.85 -3.33
N ARG A 127 9.42 7.24 -2.14
CA ARG A 127 9.15 7.90 -0.87
C ARG A 127 10.43 8.01 -0.07
N GLU A 128 10.78 9.23 0.29
CA GLU A 128 11.78 9.52 1.30
C GLU A 128 11.08 9.79 2.64
N ASP A 129 11.64 9.28 3.74
CA ASP A 129 11.12 9.56 5.08
C ASP A 129 11.96 10.64 5.78
N ALA A 130 11.65 10.94 7.04
CA ALA A 130 12.32 11.95 7.86
C ALA A 130 13.85 11.81 7.95
N ASP A 131 14.36 10.59 7.78
CA ASP A 131 15.78 10.26 7.78
C ASP A 131 16.49 10.57 6.45
N GLY A 132 15.75 11.04 5.44
CA GLY A 132 16.26 11.30 4.10
C GLY A 132 16.65 10.05 3.33
N MET A 133 16.24 8.87 3.81
CA MET A 133 16.45 7.59 3.12
C MET A 133 15.26 7.25 2.25
N ILE A 134 15.48 6.43 1.22
CA ILE A 134 14.42 5.89 0.38
C ILE A 134 13.80 4.69 1.12
N HIS A 135 12.53 4.81 1.48
CA HIS A 135 11.77 3.74 2.14
C HIS A 135 10.89 2.95 1.16
N GLU A 136 10.47 3.57 0.06
CA GLU A 136 9.63 2.93 -0.95
C GLU A 136 10.05 3.32 -2.36
N ILE A 137 9.96 2.35 -3.28
CA ILE A 137 10.15 2.53 -4.72
C ILE A 137 9.03 1.78 -5.42
N TYR A 138 8.30 2.48 -6.29
CA TYR A 138 7.33 1.89 -7.20
C TYR A 138 7.85 2.03 -8.62
N LEU A 139 7.96 0.90 -9.30
CA LEU A 139 8.49 0.77 -10.64
C LEU A 139 7.47 0.01 -11.49
N TRP A 140 7.08 0.62 -12.61
CA TRP A 140 6.09 0.11 -13.56
C TRP A 140 6.72 -0.30 -14.90
#